data_AF-A0A7Y2TFV6-F1
#
_entry.id   AF-A0A7Y2TFV6-F1
#
_cell.length_a   1.000
_cell.length_b   1.000
_cell.length_c   1.000
_cell.angle_alpha   90.00
_cell.angle_beta   90.00
_cell.angle_gamma   90.00
#
_symmetry.space_group_name_H-M   'P 1'
#
loop_
_entity.id
_entity.type
_entity.pdbx_description
1 polymer ?
#
loop_
_entity_poly.entity_id
_entity_poly.type
_entity_poly.pdbx_seq_one_letter_code
_entity_poly.pdbx_strand_id
1 'polypeptide(L)' 'EPTGTGFVEFGSEEEGQKAIDEMNGKEVQGKELLVEKARPRRVNIWS' A
#
# COMPACT_ATOMS: atom_id res chain seq x y z
N GLU A 1 -0.86 3.11 -19.92
CA GLU A 1 -1.89 2.51 -19.05
C GLU A 1 -1.71 3.10 -17.65
N PRO A 2 -2.77 3.51 -16.93
CA PRO A 2 -2.60 3.99 -15.55
C PRO A 2 -2.08 2.82 -14.72
N THR A 3 -0.85 2.95 -14.22
CA THR A 3 -0.30 2.10 -13.17
C THR A 3 -1.25 2.25 -11.98
N GLY A 4 -2.14 1.29 -11.77
CA GLY A 4 -3.21 1.34 -10.76
C GLY A 4 -2.68 1.20 -9.34
N THR A 5 -1.71 2.03 -8.96
CA THR A 5 -0.98 1.95 -7.71
C THR A 5 -0.96 3.34 -7.07
N GLY A 6 -1.34 3.41 -5.80
CA GLY A 6 -1.30 4.63 -4.98
C GLY A 6 -0.60 4.35 -3.66
N PHE A 7 -0.04 5.39 -3.06
CA PHE A 7 0.56 5.32 -1.73
C PHE A 7 -0.27 6.19 -0.78
N VAL A 8 -0.54 5.68 0.41
CA VAL A 8 -1.25 6.40 1.47
C VAL A 8 -0.36 6.39 2.70
N GLU A 9 -0.12 7.58 3.27
CA GLU A 9 0.61 7.75 4.52
C GLU A 9 -0.40 7.90 5.66
N PHE A 10 -0.24 7.07 6.69
CA PHE A 10 -1.03 7.15 7.92
C PHE A 10 -0.17 7.80 9.00
N GLY A 11 -0.79 8.55 9.91
CA GLY A 11 -0.09 9.15 11.05
C GLY A 11 0.44 8.13 12.05
N SER A 12 -0.14 6.92 12.05
CA SER A 12 0.19 5.84 12.98
C SER A 12 0.39 4.51 12.25
N GLU A 13 1.35 3.70 12.69
CA GLU A 13 1.56 2.34 12.16
C GLU A 13 0.35 1.43 12.39
N GLU A 14 -0.34 1.58 13.53
CA GLU A 14 -1.57 0.82 13.84
C GLU A 14 -2.69 1.09 12.84
N GLU A 15 -2.91 2.35 12.46
CA GLU A 15 -3.92 2.73 11.48
C GLU A 15 -3.59 2.16 10.10
N GLY A 16 -2.32 2.24 9.69
CA GLY A 16 -1.85 1.65 8.45
C GLY A 16 -2.02 0.12 8.43
N GLN A 17 -1.69 -0.56 9.53
CA GLN A 17 -1.83 -2.01 9.64
C GLN A 17 -3.31 -2.44 9.58
N LYS A 18 -4.21 -1.71 10.25
CA LYS A 18 -5.65 -1.98 10.19
C LYS A 18 -6.21 -1.74 8.78
N ALA A 19 -5.76 -0.69 8.10
CA ALA A 19 -6.14 -0.41 6.73
C ALA A 19 -5.68 -1.51 5.77
N ILE A 20 -4.47 -2.05 5.96
CA ILE A 20 -3.95 -3.19 5.20
C ILE A 20 -4.85 -4.41 5.43
N ASP A 21 -5.13 -4.77 6.68
CA ASP A 21 -5.92 -5.95 7.01
C ASP A 21 -7.35 -5.89 6.44
N GLU A 22 -7.96 -4.70 6.43
CA GLU A 22 -9.35 -4.50 6.00
C GLU A 22 -9.50 -4.28 4.47
N MET A 23 -8.45 -3.82 3.80
CA MET A 23 -8.48 -3.42 2.38
C MET A 23 -7.67 -4.34 1.46
N ASN A 24 -6.69 -5.08 1.99
CA ASN A 24 -5.93 -6.05 1.21
C ASN A 24 -6.83 -7.23 0.81
N GLY A 25 -6.89 -7.52 -0.49
CA GLY A 25 -7.76 -8.57 -1.04
C GLY A 25 -9.23 -8.13 -1.20
N LYS A 26 -9.56 -6.85 -0.99
CA LYS A 26 -10.90 -6.35 -1.33
C LYS A 26 -11.04 -6.16 -2.83
N GLU A 27 -12.19 -6.55 -3.36
CA GLU A 27 -12.56 -6.27 -4.74
C GLU A 27 -13.14 -4.86 -4.86
N VAL A 28 -12.48 -3.98 -5.59
CA VAL A 28 -12.94 -2.62 -5.88
C VAL A 28 -13.04 -2.46 -7.39
N GLN A 29 -14.25 -2.14 -7.88
CA GLN A 29 -14.54 -1.97 -9.30
C GLN A 29 -14.16 -3.19 -10.16
N GLY A 30 -14.35 -4.41 -9.62
CA GLY A 30 -14.03 -5.67 -10.31
C GLY A 30 -12.53 -5.98 -10.38
N LYS A 31 -11.71 -5.34 -9.53
CA LYS A 31 -10.28 -5.59 -9.41
C LYS A 31 -9.92 -5.81 -7.94
N GLU A 32 -9.13 -6.84 -7.67
CA GLU A 32 -8.59 -7.09 -6.33
C GLU A 32 -7.54 -6.03 -5.99
N LEU A 33 -7.73 -5.36 -4.85
CA LEU A 33 -6.77 -4.42 -4.30
C LEU A 33 -5.70 -5.15 -3.52
N LEU A 34 -4.44 -4.88 -3.87
CA LEU A 34 -3.29 -5.26 -3.06
C LEU A 34 -2.92 -4.08 -2.16
N VAL A 35 -3.05 -4.24 -0.85
CA VAL A 35 -2.66 -3.23 0.13
C VAL A 35 -1.62 -3.85 1.03
N GLU A 36 -0.42 -3.29 1.07
CA GLU A 36 0.67 -3.80 1.89
C GLU A 36 1.38 -2.67 2.62
N LYS A 37 2.09 -3.03 3.69
CA LYS A 37 2.92 -2.09 4.44
C LYS A 37 4.00 -1.55 3.51
N ALA A 38 3.92 -0.26 3.20
CA ALA A 38 4.93 0.43 2.43
C ALA A 38 6.27 0.29 3.15
N ARG A 39 7.15 -0.56 2.62
CA ARG A 39 8.53 -0.60 3.06
C ARG A 39 9.24 0.56 2.40
N PRO A 40 9.91 1.46 3.14
CA PRO A 40 10.77 2.43 2.51
C PRO A 40 11.77 1.64 1.67
N ARG A 41 11.70 1.80 0.35
CA ARG A 41 12.77 1.33 -0.52
C ARG A 41 14.01 2.05 -0.01
N ARG A 42 14.93 1.32 0.65
CA ARG A 42 16.29 1.82 0.86
C ARG A 42 16.88 1.95 -0.51
N VAL A 43 16.61 3.08 -1.15
CA VAL A 43 17.18 3.44 -2.43
C VAL A 43 18.61 3.84 -2.09
N ASN A 44 19.49 2.85 -2.00
CA ASN A 44 20.91 3.13 -1.99
C ASN A 44 21.30 3.46 -3.43
N ILE A 45 20.97 4.69 -3.85
CA ILE A 45 21.23 5.21 -5.20
C ILE A 45 22.72 5.52 -5.45
N TRP A 46 23.63 5.20 -4.53
CA TRP A 46 25.05 5.19 -4.84
C TRP A 46 25.78 4.26 -3.89
N SER A 47 26.19 3.08 -4.38
CA SER A 47 27.39 2.40 -3.90
C SER A 47 28.15 1.87 -5.10
#